data_AF-A0A0F9Q6N1-F1
#
_entry.id   AF-A0A0F9Q6N1-F1
#
_cell.length_a   1.000
_cell.length_b   1.000
_cell.length_c   1.000
_cell.angle_alpha   90.00
_cell.angle_beta   90.00
_cell.angle_gamma   90.00
#
_symmetry.space_group_name_H-M   'P 1'
#
loop_
_entity.id
_entity.type
_entity.pdbx_description
1 polymer ?
#
loop_
_entity_poly.entity_id
_entity_poly.type
_entity_poly.pdbx_seq_one_letter_code
_entity_poly.pdbx_strand_id
1 'polypeptide(L)'
;MKHRILDSLNQFSEVIDIEKAPPLFLDLMDELHIEAPALRERSKLTLKEILHNYAFFDISTIDTFTHRLIRTFAKDLKLPQNFEVVLDTDLILDEAVARLLYKAGTNRKLTKVLLDFALEKIDEDKSWDIGFDLFNIGKLLFNETHAEHLEKIRDKGIDDFLGLKKVLRKRMLSLKDSLAQTATQTLQLISEEGLETTDFTRSSFPNFLIKFSKGDLRIDFSTGWIQNFESANLYNKSAPNEVKATLDRLHPEFFLVFKALKSGFYEMAFLKNAYGNIVPLTVLNAIQQEVKAVQLENDQLSISEFNTLISKEIRNQPAPFIYERLGEKYRHYFVDEFQDTSALQWKNLVPLIGNALESEDMQGKRGSLFLVGDAKQAIYRWRGGRAEQFLNLANAVDNPFIVPPKTELLPVNYRSHEEVIKFNNAFFTATSAFLNSEL
;
A
#
# COMPACT_ATOMS: atom_id res chain seq x y z
N MET A 1 32.15 -0.20 1.72
CA MET A 1 31.87 -1.44 2.48
C MET A 1 32.77 -2.61 2.07
N LYS A 2 32.89 -2.97 0.78
CA LYS A 2 33.79 -4.06 0.32
C LYS A 2 35.21 -3.95 0.87
N HIS A 3 35.82 -2.77 0.73
CA HIS A 3 37.17 -2.49 1.24
C HIS A 3 37.31 -2.79 2.74
N ARG A 4 36.35 -2.33 3.57
CA ARG A 4 36.34 -2.58 5.02
C ARG A 4 36.34 -4.07 5.36
N ILE A 5 35.57 -4.88 4.63
CA ILE A 5 35.51 -6.34 4.87
C ILE A 5 36.86 -6.99 4.50
N LEU A 6 37.44 -6.60 3.37
CA LEU A 6 38.75 -7.09 2.95
C LEU A 6 39.85 -6.70 3.95
N ASP A 7 39.85 -5.44 4.42
CA ASP A 7 40.79 -4.97 5.43
C ASP A 7 40.66 -5.75 6.74
N SER A 8 39.42 -5.97 7.20
CA SER A 8 39.17 -6.75 8.41
C SER A 8 39.68 -8.19 8.25
N LEU A 9 39.40 -8.85 7.13
CA LEU A 9 39.91 -10.20 6.87
C LEU A 9 41.43 -10.24 6.79
N ASN A 10 42.06 -9.23 6.19
CA ASN A 10 43.53 -9.12 6.15
C ASN A 10 44.09 -8.93 7.56
N GLN A 11 43.54 -7.98 8.32
CA GLN A 11 43.93 -7.72 9.69
C GLN A 11 43.79 -8.97 10.56
N PHE A 12 42.67 -9.70 10.43
CA PHE A 12 42.42 -10.95 11.17
C PHE A 12 43.42 -12.06 10.80
N SER A 13 43.89 -12.10 9.56
CA SER A 13 44.90 -13.08 9.14
C SER A 13 46.29 -12.82 9.76
N GLU A 14 46.55 -11.58 10.20
CA GLU A 14 47.84 -11.12 10.74
C GLU A 14 47.87 -11.07 12.28
N VAL A 15 46.76 -11.39 12.99
CA VAL A 15 46.68 -11.31 14.46
C VAL A 15 47.57 -12.35 15.13
N ILE A 16 48.80 -11.99 15.50
CA ILE A 16 49.73 -12.87 16.21
C ILE A 16 49.45 -12.87 17.72
N ASP A 17 49.16 -11.70 18.28
CA ASP A 17 48.97 -11.45 19.71
C ASP A 17 47.48 -11.17 20.01
N ILE A 18 46.89 -11.96 20.90
CA ILE A 18 45.47 -11.89 21.27
C ILE A 18 45.18 -10.61 22.06
N GLU A 19 46.12 -10.11 22.85
CA GLU A 19 45.91 -8.89 23.66
C GLU A 19 45.77 -7.62 22.81
N LYS A 20 46.26 -7.68 21.56
CA LYS A 20 46.18 -6.59 20.57
C LYS A 20 45.18 -6.89 19.46
N ALA A 21 44.43 -7.97 19.58
CA ALA A 21 43.43 -8.34 18.58
C ALA A 21 42.33 -7.27 18.51
N PRO A 22 41.78 -6.99 17.31
CA PRO A 22 40.61 -6.13 17.19
C PRO A 22 39.43 -6.70 18.00
N PRO A 23 38.56 -5.88 18.60
CA PRO A 23 37.40 -6.38 19.36
C PRO A 23 36.53 -7.36 18.58
N LEU A 24 36.27 -7.06 17.30
CA LEU A 24 35.51 -7.94 16.40
C LEU A 24 36.16 -9.32 16.17
N PHE A 25 37.49 -9.42 16.28
CA PHE A 25 38.18 -10.70 16.19
C PHE A 25 37.89 -11.58 17.41
N LEU A 26 37.88 -10.98 18.61
CA LEU A 26 37.54 -11.67 19.85
C LEU A 26 36.07 -12.11 19.85
N ASP A 27 35.16 -11.22 19.45
CA ASP A 27 33.73 -11.54 19.34
C ASP A 27 33.49 -12.70 18.35
N LEU A 28 34.22 -12.74 17.22
CA LEU A 28 34.11 -13.83 16.25
C LEU A 28 34.68 -15.16 16.76
N MET A 29 35.72 -15.14 17.61
CA MET A 29 36.22 -16.36 18.25
C MET A 29 35.15 -16.96 19.17
N ASP A 30 34.52 -16.11 19.97
CA ASP A 30 33.48 -16.51 20.91
C ASP A 30 32.24 -17.03 20.17
N GLU A 31 31.75 -16.31 19.16
CA GLU A 31 30.55 -16.66 18.39
C GLU A 31 30.73 -17.93 17.54
N LEU A 32 31.89 -18.08 16.88
CA LEU A 32 32.16 -19.26 16.04
C LEU A 32 32.71 -20.44 16.83
N HIS A 33 33.00 -20.27 18.12
CA HIS A 33 33.64 -21.25 18.99
C HIS A 33 34.94 -21.80 18.40
N ILE A 34 35.81 -20.92 17.89
CA ILE A 34 37.10 -21.30 17.29
C ILE A 34 38.27 -20.56 17.92
N GLU A 35 39.42 -21.22 17.97
CA GLU A 35 40.65 -20.62 18.49
C GLU A 35 41.29 -19.64 17.50
N ALA A 36 42.10 -18.70 18.01
CA ALA A 36 42.77 -17.68 17.21
C ALA A 36 43.55 -18.24 15.99
N PRO A 37 44.31 -19.36 16.08
CA PRO A 37 44.99 -19.93 14.92
C PRO A 37 44.03 -20.38 13.81
N ALA A 38 42.89 -20.96 14.18
CA ALA A 38 41.88 -21.40 13.23
C ALA A 38 41.17 -20.21 12.58
N LEU A 39 40.82 -19.17 13.35
CA LEU A 39 40.22 -17.95 12.81
C LEU A 39 41.16 -17.20 11.86
N ARG A 40 42.46 -17.13 12.18
CA ARG A 40 43.49 -16.58 11.28
C ARG A 40 43.51 -17.28 9.94
N GLU A 41 43.64 -18.61 9.96
CA GLU A 41 43.76 -19.39 8.72
C GLU A 41 42.47 -19.31 7.91
N ARG A 42 41.31 -19.37 8.58
CA ARG A 42 40.01 -19.18 7.93
C ARG A 42 39.88 -17.80 7.29
N SER A 43 40.33 -16.74 7.97
CA SER A 43 40.31 -15.37 7.44
C SER A 43 41.21 -15.24 6.21
N LYS A 44 42.40 -15.85 6.24
CA LYS A 44 43.35 -15.88 5.12
C LYS A 44 42.78 -16.62 3.91
N LEU A 45 42.20 -17.81 4.12
CA LEU A 45 41.57 -18.59 3.05
C LEU A 45 40.39 -17.85 2.45
N THR A 46 39.51 -17.31 3.28
CA THR A 46 38.34 -16.53 2.85
C THR A 46 38.76 -15.30 2.05
N LEU A 47 39.76 -14.54 2.53
CA LEU A 47 40.30 -13.39 1.81
C LEU A 47 40.84 -13.80 0.44
N LYS A 48 41.62 -14.87 0.38
CA LYS A 48 42.17 -15.40 -0.87
C LYS A 48 41.07 -15.81 -1.84
N GLU A 49 40.04 -16.51 -1.37
CA GLU A 49 38.90 -16.93 -2.19
C GLU A 49 38.14 -15.72 -2.76
N ILE A 50 37.88 -14.70 -1.94
CA ILE A 50 37.21 -13.46 -2.38
C ILE A 50 38.07 -12.71 -3.39
N LEU A 51 39.39 -12.59 -3.19
CA LEU A 51 40.27 -11.89 -4.13
C LEU A 51 40.38 -12.62 -5.47
N HIS A 52 40.44 -13.96 -5.49
CA HIS A 52 40.41 -14.73 -6.74
C HIS A 52 39.07 -14.61 -7.49
N ASN A 53 37.97 -14.43 -6.75
CA ASN A 53 36.61 -14.38 -7.27
C ASN A 53 35.94 -13.02 -7.06
N TYR A 54 36.73 -11.93 -7.15
CA TYR A 54 36.28 -10.61 -6.70
C TYR A 54 35.02 -10.10 -7.42
N ALA A 55 34.84 -10.49 -8.69
CA ALA A 55 33.64 -10.17 -9.47
C ALA A 55 32.34 -10.73 -8.86
N PHE A 56 32.42 -11.87 -8.16
CA PHE A 56 31.26 -12.54 -7.54
C PHE A 56 30.96 -12.03 -6.13
N PHE A 57 31.86 -11.24 -5.53
CA PHE A 57 31.62 -10.58 -4.25
C PHE A 57 30.95 -9.22 -4.48
N ASP A 58 29.62 -9.20 -4.54
CA ASP A 58 28.85 -7.98 -4.79
C ASP A 58 28.28 -7.34 -3.52
N ILE A 59 28.37 -6.01 -3.44
CA ILE A 59 27.76 -5.20 -2.38
C ILE A 59 27.19 -3.98 -3.06
N SER A 60 25.87 -3.89 -3.05
CA SER A 60 25.12 -2.81 -3.69
C SER A 60 23.80 -2.59 -2.96
N THR A 61 23.13 -1.48 -3.24
CA THR A 61 21.76 -1.28 -2.76
C THR A 61 20.81 -2.22 -3.50
N ILE A 62 19.67 -2.54 -2.88
CA ILE A 62 18.63 -3.34 -3.53
C ILE A 62 18.22 -2.71 -4.87
N ASP A 63 18.11 -1.37 -4.94
CA ASP A 63 17.79 -0.65 -6.17
C ASP A 63 18.83 -0.84 -7.28
N THR A 64 20.12 -0.87 -6.92
CA THR A 64 21.19 -1.11 -7.90
C THR A 64 21.13 -2.54 -8.43
N PHE A 65 20.88 -3.51 -7.54
CA PHE A 65 20.73 -4.92 -7.90
C PHE A 65 19.52 -5.12 -8.83
N THR A 66 18.36 -4.60 -8.45
CA THR A 66 17.16 -4.69 -9.28
C THR A 66 17.38 -3.98 -10.60
N HIS A 67 18.02 -2.80 -10.64
CA HIS A 67 18.30 -2.06 -11.88
C HIS A 67 19.13 -2.87 -12.87
N ARG A 68 20.17 -3.55 -12.38
CA ARG A 68 20.93 -4.52 -13.18
C ARG A 68 20.03 -5.61 -13.74
N LEU A 69 19.08 -6.09 -12.93
CA LEU A 69 18.12 -7.10 -13.32
C LEU A 69 17.18 -6.59 -14.43
N ILE A 70 16.51 -5.43 -14.34
CA ILE A 70 15.67 -4.94 -15.47
C ILE A 70 16.50 -4.80 -16.73
N ARG A 71 17.73 -4.29 -16.64
CA ARG A 71 18.55 -4.05 -17.82
C ARG A 71 18.77 -5.33 -18.64
N THR A 72 18.84 -6.50 -18.01
CA THR A 72 18.92 -7.79 -18.72
C THR A 72 17.58 -8.25 -19.33
N PHE A 73 16.47 -7.68 -18.89
CA PHE A 73 15.11 -7.88 -19.45
C PHE A 73 14.58 -6.70 -20.26
N ALA A 74 15.35 -5.62 -20.44
CA ALA A 74 14.87 -4.37 -21.04
C ALA A 74 14.27 -4.58 -22.43
N LYS A 75 14.89 -5.45 -23.24
CA LYS A 75 14.40 -5.80 -24.58
C LYS A 75 13.06 -6.51 -24.55
N ASP A 76 12.85 -7.42 -23.61
CA ASP A 76 11.60 -8.17 -23.47
C ASP A 76 10.48 -7.26 -22.94
N LEU A 77 10.85 -6.35 -22.06
CA LEU A 77 9.99 -5.31 -21.50
C LEU A 77 9.68 -4.15 -22.46
N LYS A 78 10.26 -4.16 -23.67
CA LYS A 78 10.17 -3.07 -24.67
C LYS A 78 10.59 -1.71 -24.09
N LEU A 79 11.56 -1.73 -23.18
CA LEU A 79 12.14 -0.53 -22.60
C LEU A 79 13.23 0.03 -23.52
N PRO A 80 13.45 1.36 -23.53
CA PRO A 80 14.60 1.96 -24.19
C PRO A 80 15.89 1.32 -23.70
N GLN A 81 16.88 1.11 -24.58
CA GLN A 81 18.10 0.41 -24.20
C GLN A 81 18.95 1.18 -23.16
N ASN A 82 18.81 2.51 -23.14
CA ASN A 82 19.57 3.42 -22.29
C ASN A 82 18.71 4.09 -21.22
N PHE A 83 17.65 3.43 -20.75
CA PHE A 83 16.75 4.08 -19.80
C PHE A 83 17.46 4.44 -18.47
N GLU A 84 17.08 5.57 -17.88
CA GLU A 84 17.54 6.02 -16.57
C GLU A 84 16.44 5.83 -15.52
N VAL A 85 16.81 5.24 -14.37
CA VAL A 85 15.90 5.12 -13.22
C VAL A 85 15.92 6.41 -12.42
N VAL A 86 14.79 7.10 -12.38
CA VAL A 86 14.65 8.36 -11.64
C VAL A 86 14.10 8.06 -10.25
N LEU A 87 14.89 8.45 -9.23
CA LEU A 87 14.51 8.34 -7.81
C LEU A 87 13.65 9.53 -7.36
N ASP A 88 13.92 10.71 -7.90
CA ASP A 88 13.17 11.93 -7.61
C ASP A 88 12.01 12.08 -8.59
N THR A 89 10.86 11.53 -8.19
CA THR A 89 9.64 11.57 -9.00
C THR A 89 8.98 12.95 -9.02
N ASP A 90 9.35 13.85 -8.11
CA ASP A 90 8.74 15.18 -8.01
C ASP A 90 9.10 16.02 -9.25
N LEU A 91 10.33 15.90 -9.77
CA LEU A 91 10.74 16.58 -11.01
C LEU A 91 9.94 16.13 -12.24
N ILE A 92 9.74 14.82 -12.40
CA ILE A 92 8.92 14.27 -13.51
C ILE A 92 7.49 14.77 -13.37
N LEU A 93 6.98 14.79 -12.14
CA LEU A 93 5.62 15.21 -11.86
C LEU A 93 5.40 16.69 -12.13
N ASP A 94 6.32 17.56 -11.70
CA ASP A 94 6.27 19.00 -11.97
C ASP A 94 6.21 19.28 -13.46
N GLU A 95 7.07 18.60 -14.24
CA GLU A 95 7.06 18.73 -15.70
C GLU A 95 5.73 18.25 -16.31
N ALA A 96 5.22 17.10 -15.85
CA ALA A 96 3.94 16.55 -16.32
C ALA A 96 2.75 17.47 -16.00
N VAL A 97 2.71 18.06 -14.80
CA VAL A 97 1.68 19.02 -14.40
C VAL A 97 1.77 20.29 -15.25
N ALA A 98 2.98 20.82 -15.48
CA ALA A 98 3.19 21.98 -16.34
C ALA A 98 2.72 21.72 -17.79
N ARG A 99 3.04 20.54 -18.35
CA ARG A 99 2.56 20.11 -19.68
C ARG A 99 1.04 19.99 -19.73
N LEU A 100 0.42 19.44 -18.69
CA LEU A 100 -1.03 19.32 -18.60
C LEU A 100 -1.72 20.69 -18.58
N LEU A 101 -1.18 21.63 -17.79
CA LEU A 101 -1.67 23.00 -17.72
C LEU A 101 -1.47 23.75 -19.05
N TYR A 102 -0.37 23.53 -19.76
CA TYR A 102 -0.16 24.10 -21.09
C TYR A 102 -1.17 23.60 -22.13
N LYS A 103 -1.65 22.36 -21.98
CA LYS A 103 -2.74 21.79 -22.80
C LYS A 103 -4.13 22.34 -22.41
N ALA A 104 -4.26 23.03 -21.28
CA ALA A 104 -5.47 23.77 -20.96
C ALA A 104 -5.66 24.93 -21.96
N GLY A 105 -6.89 25.15 -22.41
CA GLY A 105 -7.24 26.14 -23.44
C GLY A 105 -7.21 25.60 -24.87
N THR A 106 -6.29 24.69 -25.20
CA THR A 106 -6.24 24.06 -26.54
C THR A 106 -7.17 22.85 -26.64
N ASN A 107 -7.16 21.98 -25.63
CA ASN A 107 -8.08 20.85 -25.55
C ASN A 107 -9.33 21.22 -24.73
N ARG A 108 -10.46 21.45 -25.42
CA ARG A 108 -11.74 21.84 -24.78
C ARG A 108 -12.22 20.85 -23.71
N LYS A 109 -12.04 19.53 -23.92
CA LYS A 109 -12.49 18.51 -22.96
C LYS A 109 -11.66 18.53 -21.69
N LEU A 110 -10.33 18.56 -21.85
CA LEU A 110 -9.39 18.66 -20.73
C LEU A 110 -9.60 19.96 -19.93
N THR A 111 -9.74 21.08 -20.64
CA THR A 111 -9.99 22.39 -20.03
C THR A 111 -11.22 22.36 -19.13
N LYS A 112 -12.30 21.72 -19.61
CA LYS A 112 -13.51 21.57 -18.81
C LYS A 112 -13.27 20.71 -17.55
N VAL A 113 -12.53 19.61 -17.66
CA VAL A 113 -12.23 18.74 -16.51
C VAL A 113 -11.39 19.48 -15.46
N LEU A 114 -10.38 20.25 -15.90
CA LEU A 114 -9.56 21.06 -14.99
C LEU A 114 -10.38 22.17 -14.32
N LEU A 115 -11.31 22.80 -15.05
CA LEU A 115 -12.22 23.79 -14.48
C LEU A 115 -13.18 23.17 -13.47
N ASP A 116 -13.81 22.04 -13.82
CA ASP A 116 -14.69 21.28 -12.91
C ASP A 116 -13.90 20.91 -11.63
N PHE A 117 -12.64 20.49 -11.75
CA PHE A 117 -11.77 20.16 -10.61
C PHE A 117 -11.47 21.38 -9.74
N ALA A 118 -11.12 22.52 -10.35
CA ALA A 118 -10.84 23.75 -9.62
C ALA A 118 -12.07 24.26 -8.86
N LEU A 119 -13.26 24.21 -9.47
CA LEU A 119 -14.51 24.59 -8.83
C LEU A 119 -14.83 23.67 -7.65
N GLU A 120 -14.64 22.35 -7.79
CA GLU A 120 -14.81 21.40 -6.68
C GLU A 120 -13.86 21.69 -5.51
N LYS A 121 -12.63 22.15 -5.77
CA LYS A 121 -11.68 22.53 -4.70
C LYS A 121 -12.07 23.81 -4.00
N ILE A 122 -12.54 24.81 -4.74
CA ILE A 122 -13.03 26.06 -4.16
C ILE A 122 -14.26 25.81 -3.28
N ASP A 123 -15.18 24.95 -3.72
CA ASP A 123 -16.36 24.55 -2.93
C ASP A 123 -15.99 23.81 -1.63
N GLU A 124 -14.79 23.21 -1.56
CA GLU A 124 -14.23 22.54 -0.38
C GLU A 124 -13.38 23.47 0.51
N ASP A 125 -13.41 24.78 0.31
CA ASP A 125 -12.54 25.78 0.97
C ASP A 125 -11.03 25.48 0.83
N LYS A 126 -10.62 24.86 -0.29
CA LYS A 126 -9.22 24.54 -0.60
C LYS A 126 -8.54 25.62 -1.44
N SER A 127 -7.25 25.41 -1.73
CA SER A 127 -6.39 26.35 -2.47
C SER A 127 -6.96 26.70 -3.85
N TRP A 128 -6.71 27.93 -4.29
CA TRP A 128 -6.98 28.37 -5.67
C TRP A 128 -5.85 27.96 -6.64
N ASP A 129 -4.70 27.53 -6.10
CA ASP A 129 -3.54 27.09 -6.88
C ASP A 129 -3.78 25.68 -7.42
N ILE A 130 -4.31 25.62 -8.64
CA ILE A 130 -4.57 24.39 -9.37
C ILE A 130 -3.27 23.60 -9.57
N GLY A 131 -2.13 24.26 -9.84
CA GLY A 131 -0.86 23.55 -10.08
C GLY A 131 -0.43 22.76 -8.85
N PHE A 132 -0.49 23.40 -7.68
CA PHE A 132 -0.21 22.75 -6.40
C PHE A 132 -1.14 21.56 -6.12
N ASP A 133 -2.45 21.71 -6.38
CA ASP A 133 -3.42 20.63 -6.17
C ASP A 133 -3.22 19.46 -7.14
N LEU A 134 -2.89 19.77 -8.40
CA LEU A 134 -2.55 18.77 -9.42
C LEU A 134 -1.28 18.00 -9.05
N PHE A 135 -0.27 18.69 -8.52
CA PHE A 135 0.95 18.07 -8.03
C PHE A 135 0.66 17.14 -6.84
N ASN A 136 -0.10 17.60 -5.85
CA ASN A 136 -0.44 16.78 -4.68
C ASN A 136 -1.25 15.53 -5.02
N ILE A 137 -2.24 15.63 -5.92
CA ILE A 137 -2.97 14.44 -6.37
C ILE A 137 -2.09 13.53 -7.22
N GLY A 138 -1.20 14.11 -8.05
CA GLY A 138 -0.27 13.38 -8.89
C GLY A 138 0.73 12.52 -8.11
N LYS A 139 1.08 12.90 -6.88
CA LYS A 139 1.93 12.08 -5.99
C LYS A 139 1.37 10.69 -5.73
N LEU A 140 0.04 10.51 -5.84
CA LEU A 140 -0.59 9.19 -5.73
C LEU A 140 -0.15 8.21 -6.82
N LEU A 141 0.32 8.69 -7.98
CA LEU A 141 0.81 7.85 -9.07
C LEU A 141 2.05 7.05 -8.69
N PHE A 142 2.89 7.60 -7.81
CA PHE A 142 4.15 6.98 -7.41
C PHE A 142 4.02 6.12 -6.14
N ASN A 143 2.84 6.10 -5.51
CA ASN A 143 2.58 5.26 -4.36
C ASN A 143 2.29 3.82 -4.80
N GLU A 144 3.17 2.88 -4.41
CA GLU A 144 3.05 1.45 -4.72
C GLU A 144 1.70 0.85 -4.31
N THR A 145 1.07 1.37 -3.26
CA THR A 145 -0.23 0.90 -2.77
C THR A 145 -1.35 1.12 -3.78
N HIS A 146 -1.26 2.15 -4.62
CA HIS A 146 -2.30 2.49 -5.59
C HIS A 146 -2.02 1.96 -7.00
N ALA A 147 -0.80 1.48 -7.26
CA ALA A 147 -0.34 1.07 -8.59
C ALA A 147 -1.26 0.06 -9.28
N GLU A 148 -1.68 -1.01 -8.58
CA GLU A 148 -2.56 -2.06 -9.16
C GLU A 148 -3.93 -1.50 -9.56
N HIS A 149 -4.47 -0.56 -8.78
CA HIS A 149 -5.76 0.06 -9.07
C HIS A 149 -5.66 1.04 -10.24
N LEU A 150 -4.55 1.78 -10.33
CA LEU A 150 -4.26 2.71 -11.42
C LEU A 150 -3.98 1.99 -12.75
N GLU A 151 -3.33 0.82 -12.73
CA GLU A 151 -3.08 0.03 -13.95
C GLU A 151 -4.40 -0.34 -14.66
N LYS A 152 -5.48 -0.60 -13.92
CA LYS A 152 -6.80 -0.96 -14.46
C LYS A 152 -7.47 0.16 -15.26
N ILE A 153 -7.08 1.41 -15.02
CA ILE A 153 -7.65 2.60 -15.68
C ILE A 153 -6.66 3.32 -16.59
N ARG A 154 -5.40 2.87 -16.65
CA ARG A 154 -4.31 3.51 -17.41
C ARG A 154 -4.66 3.77 -18.88
N ASP A 155 -5.38 2.86 -19.52
CA ASP A 155 -5.67 2.96 -20.95
C ASP A 155 -7.02 3.67 -21.22
N LYS A 156 -7.62 4.30 -20.20
CA LYS A 156 -8.89 5.03 -20.30
C LYS A 156 -8.67 6.48 -20.69
N GLY A 157 -9.58 7.01 -21.49
CA GLY A 157 -9.61 8.42 -21.88
C GLY A 157 -10.58 9.24 -21.04
N ILE A 158 -10.52 10.57 -21.17
CA ILE A 158 -11.47 11.49 -20.56
C ILE A 158 -12.92 11.12 -20.89
N ASP A 159 -13.17 10.64 -22.13
CA ASP A 159 -14.51 10.25 -22.57
C ASP A 159 -15.07 9.04 -21.80
N ASP A 160 -14.23 8.11 -21.37
CA ASP A 160 -14.65 6.97 -20.55
C ASP A 160 -15.15 7.44 -19.18
N PHE A 161 -14.41 8.37 -18.54
CA PHE A 161 -14.81 8.94 -17.25
C PHE A 161 -16.06 9.81 -17.37
N LEU A 162 -16.20 10.58 -18.44
CA LEU A 162 -17.44 11.32 -18.73
C LEU A 162 -18.62 10.37 -18.98
N GLY A 163 -18.38 9.23 -19.63
CA GLY A 163 -19.35 8.14 -19.78
C GLY A 163 -19.78 7.58 -18.43
N LEU A 164 -18.82 7.25 -17.56
CA LEU A 164 -19.08 6.79 -16.20
C LEU A 164 -19.88 7.82 -15.39
N LYS A 165 -19.54 9.11 -15.48
CA LYS A 165 -20.28 10.21 -14.81
C LYS A 165 -21.76 10.21 -15.20
N LYS A 166 -22.06 9.98 -16.48
CA LYS A 166 -23.45 9.86 -16.98
C LYS A 166 -24.15 8.61 -16.44
N VAL A 167 -23.47 7.46 -16.41
CA VAL A 167 -24.02 6.21 -15.90
C VAL A 167 -24.35 6.32 -14.41
N LEU A 168 -23.42 6.84 -13.60
CA LEU A 168 -23.64 7.03 -12.17
C LEU A 168 -24.80 7.99 -11.92
N ARG A 169 -24.84 9.13 -12.64
CA ARG A 169 -25.95 10.08 -12.51
C ARG A 169 -27.30 9.45 -12.85
N LYS A 170 -27.38 8.64 -13.92
CA LYS A 170 -28.61 7.94 -14.30
C LYS A 170 -29.04 6.94 -13.21
N ARG A 171 -28.10 6.17 -12.67
CA ARG A 171 -28.36 5.19 -11.59
C ARG A 171 -28.79 5.88 -10.30
N MET A 172 -28.18 7.01 -9.94
CA MET A 172 -28.60 7.82 -8.81
C MET A 172 -30.02 8.34 -8.99
N LEU A 173 -30.37 8.87 -10.19
CA LEU A 173 -31.74 9.32 -10.46
C LEU A 173 -32.74 8.17 -10.36
N SER A 174 -32.49 7.03 -11.00
CA SER A 174 -33.42 5.89 -10.94
C SER A 174 -33.56 5.32 -9.53
N LEU A 175 -32.46 5.27 -8.76
CA LEU A 175 -32.50 4.81 -7.37
C LEU A 175 -33.27 5.79 -6.49
N LYS A 176 -33.08 7.10 -6.68
CA LYS A 176 -33.86 8.13 -5.96
C LYS A 176 -35.35 7.97 -6.22
N ASP A 177 -35.73 7.81 -7.49
CA ASP A 177 -37.12 7.67 -7.89
C ASP A 177 -37.72 6.37 -7.34
N SER A 178 -36.99 5.25 -7.42
CA SER A 178 -37.42 3.97 -6.85
C SER A 178 -37.62 4.06 -5.33
N LEU A 179 -36.69 4.70 -4.60
CA LEU A 179 -36.80 4.85 -3.15
C LEU A 179 -37.98 5.74 -2.75
N ALA A 180 -38.19 6.85 -3.48
CA ALA A 180 -39.33 7.73 -3.26
C ALA A 180 -40.65 7.02 -3.56
N GLN A 181 -40.70 6.21 -4.63
CA GLN A 181 -41.88 5.43 -4.99
C GLN A 181 -42.19 4.38 -3.93
N THR A 182 -41.21 3.58 -3.50
CA THR A 182 -41.40 2.59 -2.43
C THR A 182 -41.91 3.26 -1.15
N ALA A 183 -41.30 4.38 -0.74
CA ALA A 183 -41.75 5.10 0.45
C ALA A 183 -43.18 5.65 0.32
N THR A 184 -43.55 6.15 -0.87
CA THR A 184 -44.90 6.67 -1.13
C THR A 184 -45.94 5.56 -1.14
N GLN A 185 -45.64 4.41 -1.74
CA GLN A 185 -46.50 3.23 -1.73
C GLN A 185 -46.73 2.71 -0.31
N THR A 186 -45.68 2.68 0.52
CA THR A 186 -45.82 2.26 1.92
C THR A 186 -46.63 3.27 2.74
N LEU A 187 -46.48 4.58 2.50
CA LEU A 187 -47.33 5.59 3.14
C LEU A 187 -48.81 5.45 2.73
N GLN A 188 -49.06 5.10 1.47
CA GLN A 188 -50.41 4.83 0.99
C GLN A 188 -51.02 3.60 1.64
N LEU A 189 -50.26 2.49 1.75
CA LEU A 189 -50.67 1.28 2.47
C LEU A 189 -51.04 1.58 3.93
N ILE A 190 -50.25 2.42 4.61
CA ILE A 190 -50.55 2.87 5.98
C ILE A 190 -51.92 3.57 6.02
N SER A 191 -52.21 4.45 5.07
CA SER A 191 -53.49 5.17 5.02
C SER A 191 -54.69 4.29 4.64
N GLU A 192 -54.50 3.31 3.75
CA GLU A 192 -55.56 2.38 3.30
C GLU A 192 -56.00 1.43 4.41
N GLU A 193 -55.08 1.07 5.30
CA GLU A 193 -55.33 0.25 6.49
C GLU A 193 -55.88 1.07 7.68
N GLY A 194 -56.19 2.35 7.46
CA GLY A 194 -56.80 3.23 8.46
C GLY A 194 -55.87 3.65 9.60
N LEU A 195 -54.55 3.54 9.41
CA LEU A 195 -53.54 3.91 10.40
C LEU A 195 -53.15 5.39 10.26
N GLU A 196 -53.05 6.10 11.39
CA GLU A 196 -52.54 7.46 11.44
C GLU A 196 -51.04 7.49 11.75
N THR A 197 -50.36 8.56 11.35
CA THR A 197 -48.92 8.74 11.65
C THR A 197 -48.60 8.76 13.16
N THR A 198 -49.57 9.12 13.98
CA THR A 198 -49.54 9.18 15.46
C THR A 198 -49.66 7.81 16.13
N ASP A 199 -50.15 6.79 15.41
CA ASP A 199 -50.26 5.43 15.94
C ASP A 199 -48.90 4.78 16.14
N PHE A 200 -47.92 5.21 15.34
CA PHE A 200 -46.55 4.75 15.40
C PHE A 200 -45.79 5.36 16.59
N THR A 201 -44.88 4.60 17.19
CA THR A 201 -44.04 5.08 18.29
C THR A 201 -43.23 6.31 17.87
N ARG A 202 -43.56 7.45 18.48
CA ARG A 202 -43.00 8.79 18.16
C ARG A 202 -43.13 9.18 16.67
N SER A 203 -44.05 8.57 15.95
CA SER A 203 -44.20 8.73 14.49
C SER A 203 -42.91 8.43 13.71
N SER A 204 -42.00 7.61 14.26
CA SER A 204 -40.63 7.46 13.76
C SER A 204 -40.59 6.87 12.34
N PHE A 205 -41.33 5.79 12.11
CA PHE A 205 -41.36 5.10 10.82
C PHE A 205 -42.09 5.89 9.72
N PRO A 206 -43.29 6.46 9.94
CA PRO A 206 -43.92 7.35 8.96
C PRO A 206 -43.05 8.57 8.62
N ASN A 207 -42.42 9.21 9.62
CA ASN A 207 -41.51 10.34 9.37
C ASN A 207 -40.28 9.94 8.55
N PHE A 208 -39.77 8.72 8.76
CA PHE A 208 -38.70 8.15 7.93
C PHE A 208 -39.16 7.97 6.47
N LEU A 209 -40.33 7.39 6.24
CA LEU A 209 -40.90 7.25 4.89
C LEU A 209 -41.14 8.62 4.23
N ILE A 210 -41.65 9.61 4.96
CA ILE A 210 -41.85 10.98 4.46
C ILE A 210 -40.52 11.62 4.04
N LYS A 211 -39.42 11.37 4.76
CA LYS A 211 -38.09 11.85 4.35
C LYS A 211 -37.65 11.22 3.03
N PHE A 212 -37.83 9.92 2.85
CA PHE A 212 -37.53 9.25 1.58
C PHE A 212 -38.42 9.71 0.43
N SER A 213 -39.72 9.90 0.65
CA SER A 213 -40.64 10.38 -0.40
C SER A 213 -40.32 11.80 -0.86
N LYS A 214 -39.87 12.68 0.06
CA LYS A 214 -39.39 14.03 -0.25
C LYS A 214 -37.94 14.07 -0.76
N GLY A 215 -37.22 12.95 -0.70
CA GLY A 215 -35.81 12.86 -1.08
C GLY A 215 -34.86 13.58 -0.12
N ASP A 216 -35.25 13.81 1.15
CA ASP A 216 -34.35 14.33 2.18
C ASP A 216 -33.49 13.19 2.75
N LEU A 217 -32.23 13.11 2.30
CA LEU A 217 -31.27 12.07 2.67
C LEU A 217 -30.50 12.39 3.96
N ARG A 218 -30.99 13.32 4.80
CA ARG A 218 -30.42 13.58 6.13
C ARG A 218 -31.04 12.64 7.16
N ILE A 219 -30.53 11.42 7.20
CA ILE A 219 -31.00 10.35 8.07
C ILE A 219 -29.85 9.83 8.91
N ASP A 220 -30.05 9.85 10.24
CA ASP A 220 -29.12 9.28 11.20
C ASP A 220 -29.52 7.84 11.55
N PHE A 221 -28.79 6.89 10.96
CA PHE A 221 -28.99 5.46 11.17
C PHE A 221 -28.47 4.96 12.53
N SER A 222 -27.83 5.81 13.35
CA SER A 222 -27.39 5.44 14.71
C SER A 222 -28.52 5.47 15.74
N THR A 223 -29.69 6.02 15.39
CA THR A 223 -30.83 6.14 16.31
C THR A 223 -31.38 4.77 16.74
N GLY A 224 -31.67 4.63 18.04
CA GLY A 224 -32.04 3.33 18.63
C GLY A 224 -33.31 2.68 18.07
N TRP A 225 -34.24 3.45 17.48
CA TRP A 225 -35.42 2.88 16.83
C TRP A 225 -35.09 2.22 15.47
N ILE A 226 -34.07 2.70 14.76
CA ILE A 226 -33.58 2.13 13.50
C ILE A 226 -32.80 0.84 13.78
N GLN A 227 -32.01 0.81 14.87
CA GLN A 227 -31.25 -0.38 15.24
C GLN A 227 -32.15 -1.53 15.72
N ASN A 228 -33.23 -1.20 16.42
CA ASN A 228 -34.15 -2.19 16.98
C ASN A 228 -35.41 -2.41 16.12
N PHE A 229 -35.45 -1.93 14.87
CA PHE A 229 -36.66 -1.95 14.04
C PHE A 229 -37.22 -3.36 13.79
N GLU A 230 -36.39 -4.40 13.85
CA GLU A 230 -36.81 -5.80 13.68
C GLU A 230 -37.58 -6.35 14.89
N SER A 231 -37.20 -5.92 16.09
CA SER A 231 -37.66 -6.49 17.36
C SER A 231 -38.50 -5.51 18.20
N ALA A 232 -38.60 -4.25 17.79
CA ALA A 232 -39.34 -3.22 18.50
C ALA A 232 -40.79 -3.16 18.04
N ASN A 233 -41.71 -3.05 19.00
CA ASN A 233 -43.11 -2.78 18.71
C ASN A 233 -43.25 -1.41 18.03
N LEU A 234 -43.99 -1.36 16.93
CA LEU A 234 -44.17 -0.13 16.15
C LEU A 234 -45.23 0.82 16.70
N TYR A 235 -46.03 0.39 17.69
CA TYR A 235 -47.15 1.16 18.24
C TYR A 235 -46.90 1.75 19.63
N ASN A 236 -47.64 2.80 19.98
CA ASN A 236 -47.68 3.34 21.34
C ASN A 236 -48.41 2.39 22.32
N LYS A 237 -47.98 2.33 23.59
CA LYS A 237 -48.63 1.47 24.61
C LYS A 237 -50.13 1.76 24.76
N SER A 238 -50.52 3.03 24.59
CA SER A 238 -51.89 3.54 24.66
C SER A 238 -52.73 3.32 23.39
N ALA A 239 -52.19 2.73 22.32
CA ALA A 239 -52.91 2.54 21.07
C ALA A 239 -54.07 1.51 21.21
N PRO A 240 -55.17 1.67 20.46
CA PRO A 240 -56.29 0.71 20.42
C PRO A 240 -55.83 -0.71 20.03
N ASN A 241 -56.53 -1.74 20.53
CA ASN A 241 -56.16 -3.14 20.24
C ASN A 241 -56.25 -3.49 18.75
N GLU A 242 -57.18 -2.86 18.01
CA GLU A 242 -57.34 -3.05 16.56
C GLU A 242 -56.13 -2.51 15.77
N VAL A 243 -55.60 -1.34 16.18
CA VAL A 243 -54.40 -0.71 15.61
C VAL A 243 -53.16 -1.57 15.88
N LYS A 244 -53.04 -2.12 17.10
CA LYS A 244 -51.95 -3.03 17.48
C LYS A 244 -51.92 -4.29 16.61
N ALA A 245 -53.07 -4.96 16.47
CA ALA A 245 -53.19 -6.17 15.66
C ALA A 245 -52.87 -5.92 14.17
N THR A 246 -53.28 -4.77 13.64
CA THR A 246 -53.00 -4.36 12.25
C THR A 246 -51.51 -4.09 12.04
N LEU A 247 -50.86 -3.40 12.97
CA LEU A 247 -49.42 -3.12 12.91
C LEU A 247 -48.56 -4.38 13.07
N ASP A 248 -48.94 -5.30 13.95
CA ASP A 248 -48.25 -6.60 14.10
C ASP A 248 -48.35 -7.44 12.82
N ARG A 249 -49.51 -7.39 12.14
CA ARG A 249 -49.72 -8.07 10.85
C ARG A 249 -48.86 -7.47 9.73
N LEU A 250 -48.73 -6.15 9.67
CA LEU A 250 -47.97 -5.44 8.63
C LEU A 250 -46.47 -5.33 8.93
N HIS A 251 -46.05 -5.60 10.16
CA HIS A 251 -44.65 -5.50 10.60
C HIS A 251 -43.65 -6.23 9.68
N PRO A 252 -43.90 -7.48 9.23
CA PRO A 252 -42.96 -8.16 8.34
C PRO A 252 -42.78 -7.45 6.99
N GLU A 253 -43.86 -6.87 6.45
CA GLU A 253 -43.81 -6.12 5.18
C GLU A 253 -43.08 -4.78 5.36
N PHE A 254 -43.37 -4.06 6.44
CA PHE A 254 -42.65 -2.83 6.80
C PHE A 254 -41.16 -3.08 7.04
N PHE A 255 -40.80 -4.22 7.61
CA PHE A 255 -39.40 -4.61 7.79
C PHE A 255 -38.67 -4.80 6.46
N LEU A 256 -39.31 -5.46 5.48
CA LEU A 256 -38.74 -5.62 4.14
C LEU A 256 -38.55 -4.26 3.44
N VAL A 257 -39.55 -3.38 3.51
CA VAL A 257 -39.48 -2.01 2.99
C VAL A 257 -38.34 -1.24 3.67
N PHE A 258 -38.26 -1.29 5.00
CA PHE A 258 -37.21 -0.62 5.76
C PHE A 258 -35.82 -1.09 5.33
N LYS A 259 -35.62 -2.40 5.19
CA LYS A 259 -34.34 -2.98 4.72
C LYS A 259 -34.00 -2.49 3.31
N ALA A 260 -34.97 -2.47 2.40
CA ALA A 260 -34.78 -1.98 1.04
C ALA A 260 -34.40 -0.48 1.02
N LEU A 261 -35.10 0.35 1.79
CA LEU A 261 -34.82 1.79 1.91
C LEU A 261 -33.43 2.05 2.52
N LYS A 262 -33.06 1.30 3.57
CA LYS A 262 -31.73 1.36 4.20
C LYS A 262 -30.63 0.95 3.24
N SER A 263 -30.79 -0.16 2.52
CA SER A 263 -29.83 -0.62 1.52
C SER A 263 -29.67 0.39 0.38
N GLY A 264 -30.78 0.91 -0.16
CA GLY A 264 -30.72 1.90 -1.22
C GLY A 264 -30.16 3.25 -0.77
N PHE A 265 -30.31 3.62 0.51
CA PHE A 265 -29.61 4.77 1.07
C PHE A 265 -28.09 4.60 1.03
N TYR A 266 -27.58 3.45 1.46
CA TYR A 266 -26.13 3.18 1.40
C TYR A 266 -25.61 3.10 -0.03
N GLU A 267 -26.38 2.50 -0.94
CA GLU A 267 -26.04 2.50 -2.36
C GLU A 267 -26.01 3.93 -2.94
N MET A 268 -26.98 4.78 -2.57
CA MET A 268 -26.98 6.19 -2.98
C MET A 268 -25.75 6.93 -2.43
N ALA A 269 -25.41 6.73 -1.17
CA ALA A 269 -24.22 7.34 -0.55
C ALA A 269 -22.93 6.89 -1.25
N PHE A 270 -22.82 5.59 -1.56
CA PHE A 270 -21.72 5.03 -2.32
C PHE A 270 -21.63 5.64 -3.73
N LEU A 271 -22.74 5.70 -4.46
CA LEU A 271 -22.78 6.29 -5.80
C LEU A 271 -22.43 7.78 -5.79
N LYS A 272 -22.89 8.53 -4.78
CA LYS A 272 -22.53 9.94 -4.59
C LYS A 272 -21.04 10.11 -4.33
N ASN A 273 -20.46 9.27 -3.47
CA ASN A 273 -19.03 9.27 -3.20
C ASN A 273 -18.22 8.92 -4.46
N ALA A 274 -18.64 7.88 -5.19
CA ALA A 274 -18.02 7.51 -6.46
C ALA A 274 -18.10 8.65 -7.48
N TYR A 275 -19.25 9.32 -7.60
CA TYR A 275 -19.45 10.46 -8.50
C TYR A 275 -18.54 11.64 -8.18
N GLY A 276 -18.41 12.01 -6.89
CA GLY A 276 -17.52 13.09 -6.44
C GLY A 276 -16.04 12.82 -6.74
N ASN A 277 -15.63 11.55 -6.79
CA ASN A 277 -14.25 11.18 -7.07
C ASN A 277 -13.94 11.01 -8.58
N ILE A 278 -14.92 11.16 -9.49
CA ILE A 278 -14.68 11.01 -10.93
C ILE A 278 -13.74 12.09 -11.45
N VAL A 279 -13.97 13.36 -11.07
CA VAL A 279 -13.18 14.48 -11.59
C VAL A 279 -11.72 14.36 -11.11
N PRO A 280 -11.43 14.18 -9.80
CA PRO A 280 -10.08 13.86 -9.33
C PRO A 280 -9.43 12.68 -10.07
N LEU A 281 -10.17 11.59 -10.30
CA LEU A 281 -9.65 10.41 -10.99
C LEU A 281 -9.35 10.68 -12.47
N THR A 282 -10.18 11.49 -13.13
CA THR A 282 -9.96 11.88 -14.53
C THR A 282 -8.70 12.73 -14.66
N VAL A 283 -8.51 13.66 -13.72
CA VAL A 283 -7.32 14.50 -13.63
C VAL A 283 -6.08 13.66 -13.35
N LEU A 284 -6.14 12.75 -12.36
CA LEU A 284 -5.04 11.85 -12.02
C LEU A 284 -4.62 11.00 -13.22
N ASN A 285 -5.57 10.46 -13.97
CA ASN A 285 -5.29 9.70 -15.19
C ASN A 285 -4.70 10.59 -16.30
N ALA A 286 -5.15 11.85 -16.43
CA ALA A 286 -4.56 12.77 -17.39
C ALA A 286 -3.10 13.11 -17.04
N ILE A 287 -2.80 13.34 -15.75
CA ILE A 287 -1.42 13.49 -15.25
C ILE A 287 -0.61 12.22 -15.55
N GLN A 288 -1.17 11.03 -15.34
CA GLN A 288 -0.49 9.77 -15.65
C GLN A 288 -0.07 9.66 -17.11
N GLN A 289 -0.90 10.12 -18.05
CA GLN A 289 -0.53 10.13 -19.47
C GLN A 289 0.62 11.11 -19.74
N GLU A 290 0.63 12.28 -19.11
CA GLU A 290 1.72 13.25 -19.26
C GLU A 290 3.02 12.75 -18.62
N VAL A 291 2.96 12.14 -17.42
CA VAL A 291 4.11 11.50 -16.77
C VAL A 291 4.73 10.45 -17.70
N LYS A 292 3.89 9.58 -18.28
CA LYS A 292 4.34 8.55 -19.21
C LYS A 292 4.96 9.15 -20.48
N ALA A 293 4.42 10.27 -20.98
CA ALA A 293 4.97 10.97 -22.13
C ALA A 293 6.35 11.56 -21.81
N VAL A 294 6.50 12.26 -20.67
CA VAL A 294 7.79 12.80 -20.19
C VAL A 294 8.83 11.68 -20.08
N GLN A 295 8.46 10.57 -19.45
CA GLN A 295 9.32 9.41 -19.28
C GLN A 295 9.75 8.80 -20.61
N LEU A 296 8.84 8.64 -21.56
CA LEU A 296 9.17 8.10 -22.88
C LEU A 296 10.08 9.03 -23.68
N GLU A 297 9.85 10.35 -23.62
CA GLU A 297 10.66 11.34 -24.33
C GLU A 297 12.08 11.45 -23.77
N ASN A 298 12.24 11.29 -22.45
CA ASN A 298 13.52 11.41 -21.77
C ASN A 298 14.22 10.06 -21.56
N ASP A 299 13.67 8.95 -22.07
CA ASP A 299 14.12 7.59 -21.78
C ASP A 299 14.25 7.33 -20.25
N GLN A 300 13.30 7.82 -19.46
CA GLN A 300 13.30 7.72 -18.00
C GLN A 300 12.26 6.73 -17.50
N LEU A 301 12.51 6.14 -16.33
CA LEU A 301 11.60 5.21 -15.68
C LEU A 301 11.56 5.51 -14.17
N SER A 302 10.37 5.66 -13.60
CA SER A 302 10.25 5.91 -12.16
C SER A 302 10.61 4.67 -11.35
N ILE A 303 11.15 4.83 -10.14
CA ILE A 303 11.46 3.70 -9.26
C ILE A 303 10.24 2.80 -8.95
N SER A 304 9.03 3.38 -8.87
CA SER A 304 7.80 2.64 -8.59
C SER A 304 7.36 1.78 -9.79
N GLU A 305 7.40 2.32 -11.00
CA GLU A 305 7.13 1.55 -12.22
C GLU A 305 8.21 0.50 -12.45
N PHE A 306 9.45 0.85 -12.15
CA PHE A 306 10.59 -0.03 -12.19
C PHE A 306 10.36 -1.28 -11.32
N ASN A 307 9.99 -1.09 -10.04
CA ASN A 307 9.66 -2.21 -9.14
C ASN A 307 8.46 -3.03 -9.63
N THR A 308 7.47 -2.37 -10.23
CA THR A 308 6.25 -3.00 -10.75
C THR A 308 6.54 -3.89 -11.97
N LEU A 309 7.34 -3.40 -12.92
CA LEU A 309 7.74 -4.15 -14.12
C LEU A 309 8.54 -5.39 -13.76
N ILE A 310 9.49 -5.26 -12.84
CA ILE A 310 10.19 -6.42 -12.28
C ILE A 310 9.20 -7.42 -11.73
N SER A 311 8.28 -6.97 -10.87
CA SER A 311 7.36 -7.89 -10.21
C SER A 311 6.46 -8.63 -11.19
N LYS A 312 6.09 -7.98 -12.29
CA LYS A 312 5.28 -8.59 -13.36
C LYS A 312 6.05 -9.67 -14.13
N GLU A 313 7.30 -9.40 -14.46
CA GLU A 313 8.11 -10.32 -15.26
C GLU A 313 8.79 -11.41 -14.41
N ILE A 314 9.47 -11.05 -13.32
CA ILE A 314 10.20 -12.01 -12.47
C ILE A 314 9.27 -13.01 -11.80
N ARG A 315 8.10 -12.56 -11.31
CA ARG A 315 7.25 -13.38 -10.43
C ARG A 315 6.87 -14.73 -11.04
N ASN A 316 6.71 -14.78 -12.36
CA ASN A 316 6.29 -15.98 -13.07
C ASN A 316 7.46 -16.69 -13.79
N GLN A 317 8.68 -16.18 -13.65
CA GLN A 317 9.86 -16.74 -14.31
C GLN A 317 10.63 -17.62 -13.33
N PRO A 318 11.12 -18.79 -13.78
CA PRO A 318 11.94 -19.65 -12.94
C PRO A 318 13.27 -18.96 -12.64
N ALA A 319 13.70 -18.96 -11.38
CA ALA A 319 14.94 -18.31 -10.95
C ALA A 319 16.18 -18.71 -11.78
N PRO A 320 16.36 -19.99 -12.23
CA PRO A 320 17.45 -20.35 -13.14
C PRO A 320 17.50 -19.52 -14.43
N PHE A 321 16.34 -19.21 -15.05
CA PHE A 321 16.29 -18.39 -16.25
C PHE A 321 16.72 -16.94 -15.96
N ILE A 322 16.36 -16.42 -14.79
CA ILE A 322 16.79 -15.08 -14.35
C ILE A 322 18.29 -15.03 -14.15
N TYR A 323 18.88 -16.03 -13.49
CA TYR A 323 20.33 -16.10 -13.29
C TYR A 323 21.10 -16.31 -14.61
N GLU A 324 20.58 -17.10 -15.54
CA GLU A 324 21.18 -17.27 -16.88
C GLU A 324 21.24 -15.93 -17.63
N ARG A 325 20.17 -15.14 -17.55
CA ARG A 325 20.10 -13.79 -18.13
C ARG A 325 20.99 -12.78 -17.42
N LEU A 326 21.09 -12.87 -16.09
CA LEU A 326 21.95 -12.01 -15.30
C LEU A 326 23.43 -12.30 -15.57
N GLY A 327 23.75 -13.53 -15.99
CA GLY A 327 25.12 -14.01 -16.18
C GLY A 327 25.83 -14.35 -14.86
N GLU A 328 25.13 -14.25 -13.73
CA GLU A 328 25.70 -14.35 -12.39
C GLU A 328 24.75 -15.13 -11.48
N LYS A 329 25.27 -16.03 -10.63
CA LYS A 329 24.47 -16.81 -9.68
C LYS A 329 24.87 -16.49 -8.24
N TYR A 330 23.99 -15.79 -7.53
CA TYR A 330 24.18 -15.52 -6.10
C TYR A 330 23.73 -16.71 -5.26
N ARG A 331 24.60 -17.14 -4.34
CA ARG A 331 24.33 -18.24 -3.39
C ARG A 331 24.07 -17.78 -1.98
N HIS A 332 24.66 -16.65 -1.59
CA HIS A 332 24.55 -16.11 -0.24
C HIS A 332 24.01 -14.69 -0.34
N TYR A 333 22.91 -14.44 0.35
CA TYR A 333 22.24 -13.14 0.38
C TYR A 333 22.41 -12.54 1.77
N PHE A 334 22.92 -11.31 1.81
CA PHE A 334 23.00 -10.50 3.02
C PHE A 334 22.23 -9.21 2.77
N VAL A 335 21.15 -9.01 3.52
CA VAL A 335 20.31 -7.81 3.41
C VAL A 335 20.38 -7.04 4.72
N ASP A 336 20.88 -5.82 4.65
CA ASP A 336 20.94 -4.87 5.75
C ASP A 336 19.74 -3.91 5.68
N GLU A 337 19.39 -3.29 6.82
CA GLU A 337 18.26 -2.36 6.95
C GLU A 337 16.93 -2.90 6.37
N PHE A 338 16.64 -4.19 6.63
CA PHE A 338 15.52 -4.89 6.01
C PHE A 338 14.15 -4.26 6.32
N GLN A 339 14.01 -3.56 7.44
CA GLN A 339 12.77 -2.87 7.81
C GLN A 339 12.32 -1.81 6.79
N ASP A 340 13.25 -1.26 6.02
CA ASP A 340 13.00 -0.23 5.00
C ASP A 340 12.81 -0.83 3.60
N THR A 341 12.88 -2.15 3.46
CA THR A 341 12.64 -2.84 2.20
C THR A 341 11.16 -2.78 1.84
N SER A 342 10.84 -2.36 0.62
CA SER A 342 9.46 -2.35 0.12
C SER A 342 8.94 -3.77 -0.12
N ALA A 343 7.62 -3.93 -0.06
CA ALA A 343 6.99 -5.21 -0.33
C ALA A 343 7.27 -5.72 -1.75
N LEU A 344 7.37 -4.82 -2.74
CA LEU A 344 7.69 -5.19 -4.13
C LEU A 344 9.14 -5.64 -4.24
N GLN A 345 10.10 -4.88 -3.70
CA GLN A 345 11.52 -5.28 -3.69
C GLN A 345 11.71 -6.66 -3.07
N TRP A 346 11.07 -6.92 -1.91
CA TRP A 346 11.18 -8.22 -1.27
C TRP A 346 10.59 -9.35 -2.12
N LYS A 347 9.38 -9.16 -2.64
CA LYS A 347 8.75 -10.15 -3.54
C LYS A 347 9.60 -10.46 -4.77
N ASN A 348 10.34 -9.46 -5.27
CA ASN A 348 11.21 -9.63 -6.43
C ASN A 348 12.48 -10.43 -6.09
N LEU A 349 12.96 -10.35 -4.84
CA LEU A 349 14.11 -11.10 -4.35
C LEU A 349 13.76 -12.55 -3.94
N VAL A 350 12.53 -12.78 -3.46
CA VAL A 350 12.08 -14.10 -2.95
C VAL A 350 12.37 -15.26 -3.92
N PRO A 351 12.06 -15.22 -5.23
CA PRO A 351 12.36 -16.32 -6.14
C PRO A 351 13.86 -16.63 -6.23
N LEU A 352 14.70 -15.59 -6.22
CA LEU A 352 16.14 -15.72 -6.33
C LEU A 352 16.76 -16.31 -5.07
N ILE A 353 16.32 -15.80 -3.91
CA ILE A 353 16.73 -16.28 -2.60
C ILE A 353 16.23 -17.71 -2.37
N GLY A 354 14.96 -18.00 -2.69
CA GLY A 354 14.38 -19.34 -2.55
C GLY A 354 15.18 -20.38 -3.33
N ASN A 355 15.51 -20.10 -4.59
CA ASN A 355 16.39 -20.96 -5.38
C ASN A 355 17.79 -21.13 -4.75
N ALA A 356 18.36 -20.10 -4.13
CA ALA A 356 19.65 -20.23 -3.44
C ALA A 356 19.55 -21.10 -2.17
N LEU A 357 18.46 -21.00 -1.42
CA LEU A 357 18.22 -21.78 -0.21
C LEU A 357 17.87 -23.25 -0.50
N GLU A 358 17.23 -23.52 -1.65
CA GLU A 358 16.80 -24.85 -2.06
C GLU A 358 17.85 -25.59 -2.89
N SER A 359 18.68 -24.86 -3.66
CA SER A 359 19.68 -25.49 -4.53
C SER A 359 20.99 -25.81 -3.79
N GLU A 360 21.53 -26.99 -4.08
CA GLU A 360 22.83 -27.44 -3.60
C GLU A 360 23.93 -27.16 -4.63
N ASP A 361 25.17 -26.99 -4.18
CA ASP A 361 26.34 -26.95 -5.07
C ASP A 361 26.85 -28.36 -5.38
N MET A 362 27.92 -28.44 -6.17
CA MET A 362 28.57 -29.71 -6.50
C MET A 362 29.12 -30.45 -5.27
N GLN A 363 29.19 -29.78 -4.12
CA GLN A 363 29.65 -30.31 -2.83
C GLN A 363 28.47 -30.58 -1.87
N GLY A 364 27.22 -30.48 -2.32
CA GLY A 364 26.02 -30.67 -1.50
C GLY A 364 25.73 -29.52 -0.53
N LYS A 365 26.38 -28.35 -0.67
CA LYS A 365 26.15 -27.20 0.20
C LYS A 365 25.04 -26.31 -0.33
N ARG A 366 24.13 -25.92 0.56
CA ARG A 366 23.04 -24.97 0.27
C ARG A 366 23.51 -23.54 0.41
N GLY A 367 22.81 -22.64 -0.27
CA GLY A 367 22.96 -21.20 -0.07
C GLY A 367 22.46 -20.74 1.30
N SER A 368 22.60 -19.44 1.57
CA SER A 368 22.13 -18.84 2.82
C SER A 368 21.50 -17.47 2.60
N LEU A 369 20.62 -17.10 3.53
CA LEU A 369 20.01 -15.79 3.64
C LEU A 369 20.28 -15.27 5.05
N PHE A 370 20.80 -14.05 5.16
CA PHE A 370 20.99 -13.35 6.41
C PHE A 370 20.34 -11.97 6.30
N LEU A 371 19.37 -11.71 7.18
CA LEU A 371 18.60 -10.47 7.22
C LEU A 371 18.94 -9.73 8.51
N VAL A 372 19.27 -8.44 8.39
CA VAL A 372 19.51 -7.54 9.52
C VAL A 372 18.54 -6.37 9.42
N GLY A 373 17.98 -5.98 10.56
CA GLY A 373 17.10 -4.82 10.62
C GLY A 373 16.59 -4.54 12.03
N ASP A 374 15.98 -3.37 12.21
CA ASP A 374 15.28 -2.98 13.43
C ASP A 374 13.94 -2.33 13.08
N ALA A 375 12.84 -3.02 13.37
CA ALA A 375 11.49 -2.52 13.10
C ALA A 375 11.23 -1.16 13.78
N LYS A 376 11.92 -0.84 14.89
CA LYS A 376 11.81 0.45 15.59
C LYS A 376 12.37 1.63 14.77
N GLN A 377 13.18 1.36 13.76
CA GLN A 377 13.86 2.36 12.93
C GLN A 377 13.19 2.54 11.55
N ALA A 378 12.07 1.86 11.30
CA ALA A 378 11.36 1.93 10.03
C ALA A 378 10.66 3.29 9.85
N ILE A 379 11.31 4.22 9.13
CA ILE A 379 10.81 5.58 8.88
C ILE A 379 10.45 5.84 7.41
N TYR A 380 10.68 4.86 6.52
CA TYR A 380 10.43 4.99 5.08
C TYR A 380 9.11 4.35 4.61
N ARG A 381 8.08 4.32 5.48
CA ARG A 381 6.73 3.79 5.10
C ARG A 381 6.14 4.49 3.87
N TRP A 382 6.40 5.77 3.71
CA TRP A 382 5.95 6.57 2.55
C TRP A 382 6.60 6.14 1.21
N ARG A 383 7.75 5.44 1.26
CA ARG A 383 8.39 4.78 0.10
C ARG A 383 7.97 3.32 -0.07
N GLY A 384 6.97 2.86 0.68
CA GLY A 384 6.49 1.47 0.62
C GLY A 384 7.21 0.50 1.54
N GLY A 385 8.16 0.96 2.38
CA GLY A 385 8.81 0.13 3.40
C GLY A 385 7.79 -0.47 4.38
N ARG A 386 7.90 -1.76 4.68
CA ARG A 386 6.96 -2.49 5.55
C ARG A 386 7.65 -3.22 6.68
N ALA A 387 7.75 -2.57 7.85
CA ALA A 387 8.29 -3.18 9.07
C ALA A 387 7.55 -4.46 9.48
N GLU A 388 6.25 -4.54 9.22
CA GLU A 388 5.42 -5.73 9.46
C GLU A 388 5.98 -6.97 8.75
N GLN A 389 6.56 -6.82 7.56
CA GLN A 389 7.16 -7.93 6.83
C GLN A 389 8.36 -8.51 7.58
N PHE A 390 9.20 -7.65 8.14
CA PHE A 390 10.33 -8.06 8.96
C PHE A 390 9.85 -8.78 10.23
N LEU A 391 8.87 -8.21 10.92
CA LEU A 391 8.30 -8.79 12.14
C LEU A 391 7.59 -10.13 11.87
N ASN A 392 6.82 -10.23 10.80
CA ASN A 392 6.11 -11.46 10.44
C ASN A 392 7.09 -12.58 10.09
N LEU A 393 8.18 -12.27 9.40
CA LEU A 393 9.23 -13.23 9.09
C LEU A 393 9.99 -13.65 10.35
N ALA A 394 10.37 -12.69 11.21
CA ALA A 394 11.08 -12.96 12.47
C ALA A 394 10.24 -13.78 13.47
N ASN A 395 8.92 -13.59 13.46
CA ASN A 395 7.97 -14.32 14.31
C ASN A 395 7.39 -15.58 13.65
N ALA A 396 7.90 -15.98 12.49
CA ALA A 396 7.44 -17.14 11.72
C ALA A 396 5.92 -17.14 11.39
N VAL A 397 5.32 -15.96 11.26
CA VAL A 397 3.91 -15.76 10.87
C VAL A 397 3.74 -15.90 9.36
N ASP A 398 4.66 -15.32 8.59
CA ASP A 398 4.65 -15.36 7.13
C ASP A 398 6.08 -15.57 6.61
N ASN A 399 6.39 -16.81 6.24
CA ASN A 399 7.69 -17.20 5.69
C ASN A 399 7.51 -17.67 4.24
N PRO A 400 8.09 -16.96 3.25
CA PRO A 400 7.99 -17.34 1.85
C PRO A 400 8.91 -18.52 1.47
N PHE A 401 9.77 -18.99 2.39
CA PHE A 401 10.76 -20.03 2.13
C PHE A 401 10.43 -21.36 2.82
N ILE A 402 10.94 -22.46 2.27
CA ILE A 402 10.82 -23.80 2.87
C ILE A 402 11.65 -23.90 4.16
N VAL A 403 12.77 -23.15 4.23
CA VAL A 403 13.66 -23.14 5.39
C VAL A 403 13.07 -22.25 6.49
N PRO A 404 12.89 -22.74 7.73
CA PRO A 404 12.37 -21.93 8.82
C PRO A 404 13.38 -20.84 9.24
N PRO A 405 12.90 -19.65 9.64
CA PRO A 405 13.78 -18.58 10.10
C PRO A 405 14.38 -18.90 11.47
N LYS A 406 15.62 -18.47 11.69
CA LYS A 406 16.25 -18.41 13.01
C LYS A 406 16.48 -16.94 13.36
N THR A 407 15.85 -16.48 14.44
CA THR A 407 15.91 -15.09 14.88
C THR A 407 16.87 -14.95 16.06
N GLU A 408 17.79 -13.99 15.96
CA GLU A 408 18.73 -13.64 17.04
C GLU A 408 18.55 -12.15 17.38
N LEU A 409 18.49 -11.82 18.67
CA LEU A 409 18.36 -10.44 19.15
C LEU A 409 19.70 -9.95 19.69
N LEU A 410 20.06 -8.71 19.36
CA LEU A 410 21.31 -8.08 19.80
C LEU A 410 21.00 -7.02 20.89
N PRO A 411 21.12 -7.35 22.19
CA PRO A 411 20.73 -6.44 23.27
C PRO A 411 21.78 -5.36 23.59
N VAL A 412 23.03 -5.57 23.17
CA VAL A 412 24.16 -4.69 23.53
C VAL A 412 24.30 -3.55 22.53
N ASN A 413 24.40 -2.32 23.04
CA ASN A 413 24.70 -1.14 22.23
C ASN A 413 26.18 -0.77 22.38
N TYR A 414 26.92 -0.81 21.27
CA TYR A 414 28.34 -0.46 21.23
C TYR A 414 28.60 0.98 20.75
N ARG A 415 27.55 1.77 20.48
CA ARG A 415 27.65 3.09 19.82
C ARG A 415 27.57 4.26 20.79
N SER A 416 26.79 4.14 21.85
CA SER A 416 26.38 5.26 22.70
C SER A 416 26.77 5.05 24.17
N HIS A 417 26.99 6.16 24.88
CA HIS A 417 27.18 6.15 26.33
C HIS A 417 25.88 5.78 27.07
N GLU A 418 26.04 5.33 28.32
CA GLU A 418 24.95 4.80 29.16
C GLU A 418 23.82 5.81 29.36
N GLU A 419 24.13 7.10 29.47
CA GLU A 419 23.16 8.17 29.69
C GLU A 419 22.16 8.29 28.53
N VAL A 420 22.65 8.18 27.29
CA VAL A 420 21.81 8.23 26.08
C VAL A 420 20.90 7.01 26.02
N ILE A 421 21.41 5.83 26.38
CA ILE A 421 20.65 4.58 26.40
C ILE A 421 19.54 4.66 27.47
N LYS A 422 19.88 5.08 28.69
CA LYS A 422 18.93 5.23 29.80
C LYS A 422 17.81 6.22 29.45
N PHE A 423 18.15 7.37 28.88
CA PHE A 423 17.17 8.36 28.45
C PHE A 423 16.20 7.79 27.43
N ASN A 424 16.70 7.19 26.34
CA ASN A 424 15.84 6.64 25.28
C ASN A 424 14.95 5.51 25.80
N ASN A 425 15.51 4.60 26.61
CA ASN A 425 14.75 3.51 27.22
C ASN A 425 13.63 4.05 28.11
N ALA A 426 13.92 5.03 28.97
CA ALA A 426 12.91 5.65 29.84
C ALA A 426 11.82 6.38 29.03
N PHE A 427 12.23 7.17 28.03
CA PHE A 427 11.32 7.94 27.18
C PHE A 427 10.36 7.02 26.42
N PHE A 428 10.88 6.07 25.63
CA PHE A 428 10.04 5.19 24.81
C PHE A 428 9.20 4.20 25.64
N THR A 429 9.67 3.79 26.82
CA THR A 429 8.86 2.99 27.74
C THR A 429 7.65 3.79 28.24
N ALA A 430 7.84 5.07 28.58
CA ALA A 430 6.75 5.93 29.01
C ALA A 430 5.80 6.31 27.86
N THR A 431 6.31 6.64 26.68
CA THR A 431 5.49 7.13 25.57
C THR A 431 4.78 6.03 24.78
N SER A 432 5.33 4.80 24.72
CA SER A 432 4.73 3.71 23.93
C SER A 432 3.30 3.37 24.36
N ALA A 433 2.98 3.51 25.66
CA ALA A 433 1.63 3.34 26.19
C ALA A 433 0.61 4.34 25.61
N PHE A 434 1.05 5.54 25.23
CA PHE A 434 0.19 6.57 24.63
C PHE A 434 0.10 6.44 23.11
N LEU A 435 1.17 5.93 22.47
CA LEU A 435 1.25 5.80 21.00
C LEU A 435 0.50 4.58 20.46
N ASN A 436 0.24 3.56 21.27
CA ASN A 436 -0.55 2.37 20.89
C ASN A 436 -2.07 2.58 21.01
N SER A 437 -2.54 3.82 21.21
CA SER A 437 -3.96 4.14 21.07
C SER A 437 -4.30 4.30 19.58
N GLU A 438 -5.01 3.29 19.06
CA GLU A 438 -5.62 3.14 17.74
C GLU A 438 -5.50 4.34 16.76
N LEU A 439 -4.81 4.11 15.64
CA LEU A 439 -4.99 4.84 14.37
C LEU A 439 -5.49 3.89 13.29
#